data_AF-A0A8R7TCB9-F1
#
_entry.id   AF-A0A8R7TCB9-F1
#
_cell.length_a   1.000
_cell.length_b   1.000
_cell.length_c   1.000
_cell.angle_alpha   90.00
_cell.angle_beta   90.00
_cell.angle_gamma   90.00
#
_symmetry.space_group_name_H-M   'P 1'
#
loop_
_entity.id
_entity.type
_entity.pdbx_description
1 polymer ?
#
loop_
_entity_poly.entity_id
_entity_poly.type
_entity_poly.pdbx_seq_one_letter_code
_entity_poly.pdbx_strand_id
1 'polypeptide(L)'
;ATFLNSKAFRVALRQLAIREDWSFNTQYSDTRRFRANCTDEDCPWRIHASKLPNTNTFMVKKLPFEHTCGSKNCSKGMANRDWLAEKGKAALEENATVSAKQLRERLQREYD
;
A
#
# COMPACT_ATOMS: atom_id res chain seq x y z
N ALA A 1 -2.60 -7.84 -11.52
CA ALA A 1 -3.18 -6.62 -10.91
C ALA A 1 -2.61 -5.37 -11.56
N THR A 2 -3.45 -4.37 -11.83
CA THR A 2 -3.10 -3.06 -12.41
C THR A 2 -3.48 -1.93 -11.44
N PHE A 3 -2.72 -0.84 -11.47
CA PHE A 3 -2.84 0.31 -10.58
C PHE A 3 -2.77 1.60 -11.39
N LEU A 4 -3.47 2.65 -10.96
CA LEU A 4 -3.54 3.92 -11.67
C LEU A 4 -2.16 4.55 -11.95
N ASN A 5 -1.24 4.40 -11.00
CA ASN A 5 0.14 4.89 -11.09
C ASN A 5 1.07 4.16 -10.10
N SER A 6 2.36 4.44 -10.17
CA SER A 6 3.38 3.83 -9.30
C SER A 6 3.19 4.15 -7.83
N LYS A 7 2.60 5.31 -7.50
CA LYS A 7 2.28 5.69 -6.11
C LYS A 7 1.18 4.81 -5.55
N ALA A 8 0.05 4.69 -6.25
CA ALA A 8 -1.07 3.82 -5.86
C ALA A 8 -0.62 2.36 -5.69
N PHE A 9 0.24 1.87 -6.58
CA PHE A 9 0.84 0.53 -6.44
C PHE A 9 1.66 0.39 -5.15
N ARG A 10 2.56 1.33 -4.84
CA ARG A 10 3.40 1.27 -3.63
C ARG A 10 2.58 1.34 -2.34
N VAL A 11 1.52 2.16 -2.33
CA VAL A 11 0.58 2.26 -1.20
C VAL A 11 -0.14 0.92 -0.98
N ALA A 12 -0.71 0.34 -2.05
CA ALA A 12 -1.41 -0.93 -1.98
C ALA A 12 -0.49 -2.08 -1.54
N LEU A 13 0.75 -2.12 -2.07
CA LEU A 13 1.74 -3.13 -1.68
C LEU A 13 2.10 -3.01 -0.19
N ARG A 14 2.32 -1.79 0.31
CA ARG A 14 2.62 -1.54 1.72
C ARG A 14 1.43 -1.88 2.63
N GLN A 15 0.20 -1.58 2.21
CA GLN A 15 -1.00 -1.97 2.95
C GLN A 15 -1.14 -3.49 3.05
N LEU A 16 -0.88 -4.20 1.95
CA LEU A 16 -0.88 -5.66 1.95
C LEU A 16 0.18 -6.21 2.91
N ALA A 17 1.40 -5.67 2.86
CA ALA A 17 2.48 -6.06 3.77
C ALA A 17 2.11 -5.86 5.25
N ILE A 18 1.47 -4.74 5.60
CA ILE A 18 0.98 -4.50 6.97
C ILE A 18 -0.12 -5.48 7.36
N ARG A 19 -1.09 -5.73 6.47
CA ARG A 19 -2.24 -6.60 6.75
C ARG A 19 -1.84 -8.05 7.01
N GLU A 20 -0.87 -8.54 6.23
CA GLU A 20 -0.40 -9.92 6.29
C GLU A 20 0.88 -10.06 7.15
N ASP A 21 1.26 -9.02 7.90
CA ASP A 21 2.40 -8.95 8.82
C ASP A 21 3.78 -9.36 8.25
N TRP A 22 4.11 -8.87 7.06
CA TRP A 22 5.45 -9.01 6.47
C TRP A 22 6.06 -7.67 6.06
N SER A 23 7.34 -7.68 5.75
CA SER A 23 8.03 -6.55 5.16
C SER A 23 8.86 -6.96 3.95
N PHE A 24 9.24 -5.94 3.18
CA PHE A 24 10.00 -6.11 1.97
C PHE A 24 11.05 -5.01 1.83
N ASN A 25 12.16 -5.38 1.21
CA ASN A 25 13.18 -4.44 0.75
C ASN A 25 12.88 -4.02 -0.68
N THR A 26 13.03 -2.73 -0.96
CA THR A 26 12.92 -2.21 -2.33
C THR A 26 14.28 -2.32 -3.01
N GLN A 27 14.41 -3.26 -3.95
CA GLN A 27 15.66 -3.43 -4.72
C GLN A 27 15.81 -2.35 -5.81
N TYR A 28 14.70 -2.00 -6.46
CA TYR A 28 14.69 -1.01 -7.53
C TYR A 28 13.35 -0.31 -7.58
N SER A 29 13.36 1.03 -7.62
CA SER A 29 12.15 1.82 -7.77
C SER A 29 12.46 3.06 -8.60
N ASP A 30 12.02 3.07 -9.85
CA ASP A 30 11.99 4.27 -10.69
C ASP A 30 10.55 4.57 -11.14
N THR A 31 10.39 5.52 -12.06
CA THR A 31 9.06 5.90 -12.58
C THR A 31 8.44 4.84 -13.50
N ARG A 32 9.19 3.83 -13.92
CA ARG A 32 8.79 2.81 -14.92
C ARG A 32 8.79 1.39 -14.39
N ARG A 33 9.49 1.08 -13.30
CA ARG A 33 9.80 -0.26 -12.83
C ARG A 33 9.94 -0.25 -11.31
N PHE A 34 9.42 -1.30 -10.70
CA PHE A 34 9.55 -1.57 -9.28
C PHE A 34 9.91 -3.03 -9.07
N ARG A 35 10.88 -3.27 -8.20
CA ARG A 35 11.27 -4.60 -7.74
C ARG A 35 11.46 -4.57 -6.23
N ALA A 36 10.87 -5.56 -5.57
CA ALA A 36 11.07 -5.78 -4.15
C ALA A 36 11.18 -7.28 -3.86
N ASN A 37 11.84 -7.60 -2.75
CA ASN A 37 11.97 -8.93 -2.17
C ASN A 37 11.63 -8.88 -0.69
N CYS A 38 11.40 -10.04 -0.08
CA CYS A 38 11.23 -10.11 1.36
C CYS A 38 12.49 -9.63 2.08
N THR A 39 12.33 -9.16 3.31
CA THR A 39 13.46 -8.81 4.19
C THR A 39 14.18 -10.04 4.75
N ASP A 40 13.48 -11.17 4.82
CA ASP A 40 14.07 -12.46 5.19
C ASP A 40 14.87 -13.00 4.00
N GLU A 41 16.16 -13.27 4.22
CA GLU A 41 17.10 -13.72 3.19
C GLU A 41 16.75 -15.11 2.64
N ASP A 42 16.15 -15.95 3.47
CA ASP A 42 15.75 -17.31 3.11
C ASP A 42 14.37 -17.35 2.43
N CYS A 43 13.69 -16.20 2.33
CA CYS A 43 12.38 -16.11 1.72
C CYS A 43 12.49 -15.84 0.20
N PRO A 44 11.94 -16.72 -0.66
CA PRO A 44 12.05 -16.58 -2.10
C PRO A 44 11.12 -15.49 -2.66
N TRP A 45 10.23 -14.92 -1.84
CA TRP A 45 9.22 -13.95 -2.29
C TRP A 45 9.85 -12.74 -2.97
N ARG A 46 9.35 -12.45 -4.18
CA ARG A 46 9.76 -11.30 -5.00
C ARG A 46 8.57 -10.77 -5.78
N ILE A 47 8.51 -9.45 -5.97
CA ILE A 47 7.53 -8.79 -6.82
C ILE A 47 8.19 -7.93 -7.88
N HIS A 48 7.73 -8.06 -9.12
CA HIS A 48 8.16 -7.25 -10.25
C HIS A 48 6.93 -6.53 -10.80
N ALA A 49 7.00 -5.20 -10.83
CA ALA A 49 5.96 -4.37 -11.42
C ALA A 49 6.58 -3.34 -12.38
N SER A 50 5.81 -2.92 -13.38
CA SER A 50 6.25 -1.95 -14.36
C SER A 50 5.10 -1.11 -14.90
N LYS A 51 5.41 0.12 -15.28
CA LYS A 51 4.53 1.02 -16.02
C LYS A 51 4.23 0.43 -17.40
N LEU A 52 2.98 0.44 -17.81
CA LEU A 52 2.57 0.06 -19.15
C LEU A 52 3.02 1.14 -20.16
N PRO A 53 3.39 0.78 -21.40
CA PRO A 53 3.78 1.76 -22.41
C PRO A 53 2.69 2.81 -22.63
N ASN A 54 3.08 4.07 -22.78
CA ASN A 54 2.19 5.20 -23.11
C ASN A 54 1.00 5.44 -22.17
N THR A 55 1.00 4.87 -20.96
CA THR A 55 -0.04 5.08 -19.95
C THR A 55 0.60 5.41 -18.61
N ASN A 56 -0.16 5.95 -17.66
CA ASN A 56 0.34 6.09 -16.28
C ASN A 56 0.20 4.79 -15.47
N THR A 57 -0.49 3.79 -16.02
CA THR A 57 -0.86 2.56 -15.35
C THR A 57 0.35 1.72 -14.99
N PHE A 58 0.39 1.26 -13.74
CA PHE A 58 1.44 0.39 -13.22
C PHE A 58 0.88 -1.03 -13.05
N MET A 59 1.61 -2.04 -13.51
CA MET A 59 1.12 -3.42 -13.51
C MET A 59 2.13 -4.35 -12.86
N VAL A 60 1.63 -5.27 -12.03
CA VAL A 60 2.42 -6.39 -11.51
C VAL A 60 2.64 -7.38 -12.65
N LYS A 61 3.90 -7.57 -13.04
CA LYS A 61 4.34 -8.45 -14.12
C LYS A 61 4.66 -9.85 -13.64
N LYS A 62 5.30 -9.97 -12.47
CA LYS A 62 5.67 -11.25 -11.88
C LYS A 62 5.51 -11.19 -10.37
N LEU A 63 4.90 -12.24 -9.81
CA LEU A 63 4.88 -12.56 -8.39
C LEU A 63 5.15 -14.07 -8.28
N PRO A 64 6.37 -14.52 -8.60
CA PRO A 64 6.63 -15.93 -8.88
C PRO A 64 6.72 -16.82 -7.63
N PHE A 65 6.91 -16.24 -6.45
CA PHE A 65 7.17 -16.99 -5.23
C PHE A 65 6.28 -16.51 -4.10
N GLU A 66 5.68 -17.46 -3.40
CA GLU A 66 4.98 -17.21 -2.14
C GLU A 66 5.98 -16.95 -1.01
N HIS A 67 5.49 -16.37 0.09
CA HIS A 67 6.31 -16.23 1.28
C HIS A 67 6.52 -17.61 1.93
N THR A 68 7.77 -17.95 2.22
CA THR A 68 8.13 -19.11 3.04
C THR A 68 8.50 -18.71 4.47
N CYS A 69 8.73 -17.41 4.71
CA CYS A 69 8.92 -16.88 6.04
C CYS A 69 7.60 -16.95 6.82
N GLY A 70 7.62 -17.64 7.98
CA GLY A 70 6.49 -17.60 8.90
C GLY A 70 6.29 -16.16 9.40
N SER A 71 5.04 -15.71 9.46
CA SER A 71 4.53 -14.39 9.86
C SER A 71 4.95 -13.93 11.27
N LYS A 72 6.27 -13.91 11.56
CA LYS A 72 6.83 -13.57 12.87
C LYS A 72 7.30 -12.12 12.83
N ASN A 73 6.39 -11.17 13.10
CA ASN A 73 6.74 -9.78 13.41
C ASN A 73 7.63 -9.09 12.36
N CYS A 74 7.40 -9.39 11.08
CA CYS A 74 8.22 -8.83 10.01
C CYS A 74 7.74 -7.44 9.57
N SER A 75 6.54 -6.96 9.92
CA SER A 75 6.02 -5.67 9.45
C SER A 75 6.69 -4.41 10.03
N LYS A 76 7.73 -4.54 10.87
CA LYS A 76 8.47 -3.41 11.46
C LYS A 76 8.88 -2.41 10.37
N GLY A 77 8.37 -1.18 10.49
CA GLY A 77 8.68 -0.07 9.56
C GLY A 77 7.79 0.04 8.32
N MET A 78 6.85 -0.90 8.08
CA MET A 78 5.88 -0.76 6.98
C MET A 78 4.81 0.31 7.29
N ALA A 79 4.32 0.38 8.53
CA ALA A 79 3.41 1.43 9.01
C ALA A 79 4.18 2.63 9.60
N ASN A 80 4.96 3.32 8.77
CA ASN A 80 5.74 4.49 9.21
C ASN A 80 4.90 5.78 9.26
N ARG A 81 5.48 6.88 9.78
CA ARG A 81 4.81 8.19 9.88
C ARG A 81 4.27 8.70 8.54
N ASP A 82 5.00 8.48 7.45
CA ASP A 82 4.57 8.89 6.11
C ASP A 82 3.34 8.10 5.65
N TRP A 83 3.33 6.79 5.88
CA TRP A 83 2.18 5.95 5.59
C TRP A 83 0.96 6.34 6.43
N LEU A 84 1.15 6.63 7.72
CA LEU A 84 0.10 7.14 8.61
C LEU A 84 -0.44 8.48 8.14
N ALA A 85 0.43 9.41 7.73
CA ALA A 85 0.02 10.71 7.19
C ALA A 85 -0.73 10.58 5.86
N GLU A 86 -0.30 9.68 4.98
CA GLU A 86 -0.99 9.40 3.71
C GLU A 86 -2.36 8.76 3.93
N LYS A 87 -2.46 7.77 4.84
CA LYS A 87 -3.74 7.16 5.22
C LYS A 87 -4.65 8.17 5.93
N GLY A 88 -4.10 9.00 6.82
CA GLY A 88 -4.81 10.07 7.51
C GLY A 88 -5.36 11.11 6.52
N LYS A 89 -4.57 11.51 5.51
CA LYS A 89 -5.02 12.41 4.46
C LYS A 89 -6.15 11.80 3.62
N ALA A 90 -6.02 10.54 3.21
CA ALA A 90 -7.07 9.85 2.46
C ALA A 90 -8.37 9.73 3.30
N ALA A 91 -8.25 9.40 4.59
CA ALA A 91 -9.39 9.36 5.49
C ALA A 91 -10.01 10.75 5.69
N LEU A 92 -9.20 11.81 5.80
CA LEU A 92 -9.69 13.17 5.88
C LEU A 92 -10.33 13.64 4.58
N GLU A 93 -9.85 13.25 3.40
CA GLU A 93 -10.48 13.57 2.11
C GLU A 93 -11.83 12.85 1.93
N GLU A 94 -11.91 11.57 2.31
CA GLU A 94 -13.15 10.78 2.32
C GLU A 94 -14.17 11.28 3.37
N ASN A 95 -13.69 11.78 4.51
CA ASN A 95 -14.54 12.43 5.50
C ASN A 95 -14.80 13.91 5.18
N ALA A 96 -13.98 14.59 4.40
CA ALA A 96 -14.21 15.98 3.97
C ALA A 96 -15.26 16.08 2.86
N THR A 97 -15.48 14.99 2.11
CA THR A 97 -16.67 14.85 1.27
C THR A 97 -17.97 14.79 2.08
N VAL A 98 -17.88 14.46 3.37
CA VAL A 98 -18.95 14.70 4.34
C VAL A 98 -18.73 16.09 4.90
N SER A 99 -19.46 17.08 4.38
CA SER A 99 -19.34 18.45 4.88
C SER A 99 -19.47 18.48 6.42
N ALA A 100 -18.81 19.43 7.09
CA ALA A 100 -18.96 19.61 8.53
C ALA A 100 -20.45 19.69 8.96
N LYS A 101 -21.33 20.15 8.05
CA LYS A 101 -22.79 20.13 8.20
C LYS A 101 -23.36 18.70 8.25
N GLN A 102 -22.98 17.82 7.33
CA GLN A 102 -23.44 16.42 7.32
C GLN A 102 -22.88 15.61 8.50
N LEU A 103 -21.65 15.90 8.94
CA LEU A 103 -21.10 15.29 10.15
C LEU A 103 -21.89 15.72 11.40
N ARG A 104 -22.21 17.02 11.50
CA ARG A 104 -23.06 17.56 12.57
C ARG A 104 -24.46 16.96 12.56
N GLU A 105 -25.12 16.87 11.40
CA GLU A 105 -26.47 16.28 11.27
C GLU A 105 -26.51 14.80 11.64
N ARG A 106 -25.41 14.07 11.41
CA ARG A 106 -25.29 12.65 11.78
C ARG A 106 -25.11 12.47 13.29
N LEU A 107 -24.27 13.29 13.91
CA LEU A 107 -24.07 13.29 15.37
C LEU A 107 -25.33 13.72 16.12
N GLN A 108 -26.10 14.68 15.57
CA GLN A 108 -27.38 15.10 16.14
C GLN A 108 -28.36 13.92 16.19
N ARG A 109 -28.51 13.20 15.08
CA ARG A 109 -29.46 12.08 14.91
C ARG A 109 -29.12 10.83 15.73
N GLU A 110 -27.86 10.68 16.14
CA GLU A 110 -27.36 9.51 16.90
C GLU A 110 -27.49 9.72 18.41
N TYR A 111 -27.69 10.96 18.85
CA TYR A 111 -27.89 11.36 20.25
C TYR A 111 -29.24 12.05 20.51
N ASP A 112 -30.16 11.97 19.54
CA ASP A 112 -31.58 12.33 19.67
C ASP A 112 -32.42 11.10 20.09
#